data_AF-A0AAP6MNL2-F1
#
_entry.id   AF-A0AAP6MNL2-F1
#
_cell.length_a   1.000
_cell.length_b   1.000
_cell.length_c   1.000
_cell.angle_alpha   90.00
_cell.angle_beta   90.00
_cell.angle_gamma   90.00
#
_symmetry.space_group_name_H-M   'P 1'
#
loop_
_entity.id
_entity.type
_entity.pdbx_description
1 polymer ?
#
loop_
_entity_poly.entity_id
_entity_poly.type
_entity_poly.pdbx_seq_one_letter_code
_entity_poly.pdbx_strand_id
1 'polypeptide(L)' 'MIERLIRWSIANRVLVLILALVTGAVGLYAVKHTPVDAIPDLSDTQVIVRAEAPGLAPEVVEDQVTYPLTTALMA' A
#
# COMPACT_ATOMS: atom_id res chain seq x y z
N MET A 1 12.80 -31.22 -17.90
CA MET A 1 12.05 -29.95 -18.04
C MET A 1 12.98 -28.75 -18.15
N ILE A 2 13.83 -28.47 -17.16
CA ILE A 2 14.82 -27.37 -17.19
C ILE A 2 15.73 -27.45 -18.43
N GLU A 3 16.23 -28.65 -18.73
CA GLU A 3 17.08 -28.90 -19.91
C GLU A 3 16.42 -28.51 -21.24
N ARG A 4 15.09 -28.72 -21.36
CA ARG A 4 14.29 -28.32 -22.53
C ARG A 4 14.17 -26.80 -22.62
N LEU A 5 14.00 -26.13 -21.48
CA LEU A 5 13.96 -24.67 -21.41
C LEU A 5 15.32 -24.07 -21.81
N ILE A 6 16.43 -24.59 -21.28
CA ILE A 6 17.78 -24.12 -21.63
C ILE A 6 18.04 -24.28 -23.12
N ARG A 7 17.75 -25.47 -23.69
CA ARG A 7 17.89 -25.70 -25.13
C ARG A 7 17.05 -24.73 -25.97
N TRP A 8 15.80 -24.49 -25.57
CA TRP A 8 14.93 -23.55 -26.26
C TRP A 8 15.44 -22.11 -26.15
N SER A 9 15.93 -21.70 -24.98
CA SER A 9 16.52 -20.36 -24.77
C SER A 9 17.76 -20.15 -25.62
N ILE A 10 18.63 -21.16 -25.75
CA ILE A 10 19.82 -21.09 -26.62
C ILE A 10 19.41 -21.01 -28.10
N ALA A 11 18.43 -21.82 -28.52
CA ALA A 11 17.93 -21.79 -29.90
C ALA A 11 17.30 -20.43 -30.25
N ASN A 12 16.65 -19.77 -29.28
CA ASN A 12 15.99 -18.47 -29.43
C ASN A 12 16.80 -17.32 -28.81
N ARG A 13 18.14 -17.38 -28.89
CA ARG A 13 19.04 -16.42 -28.22
C ARG A 13 18.70 -14.94 -28.47
N VAL A 14 18.25 -14.59 -29.68
CA VAL A 14 17.90 -13.20 -30.01
C VAL A 14 16.66 -12.76 -29.24
N LEU A 15 15.62 -13.59 -29.18
CA LEU A 15 14.41 -13.33 -28.40
C LEU A 15 14.75 -13.18 -26.91
N VAL A 16 15.59 -14.07 -26.38
CA VAL A 16 16.01 -14.01 -24.97
C VAL A 16 16.77 -12.72 -24.66
N LEU A 17 17.67 -12.28 -25.55
CA LEU A 17 18.40 -11.02 -25.38
C LEU A 17 17.47 -9.80 -25.44
N ILE A 18 16.49 -9.78 -26.36
CA ILE A 18 15.49 -8.72 -26.42
C ILE A 18 14.67 -8.67 -25.12
N LEU A 19 14.18 -9.82 -24.65
CA LEU A 19 13.43 -9.90 -23.40
C LEU A 19 14.27 -9.43 -22.20
N ALA A 20 15.55 -9.78 -22.15
CA ALA A 20 16.46 -9.31 -21.11
C ALA A 20 16.64 -7.77 -21.16
N LEU A 21 16.83 -7.20 -22.34
CA LEU A 21 16.95 -5.75 -22.52
C LEU A 21 15.67 -5.01 -22.13
N VAL A 22 14.51 -5.50 -22.57
CA VAL A 22 13.21 -4.91 -22.21
C VAL A 22 12.99 -4.98 -20.70
N THR A 23 13.24 -6.14 -20.08
CA THR A 23 13.10 -6.32 -18.63
C THR A 23 14.05 -5.39 -17.87
N GLY A 24 15.29 -5.24 -18.35
CA GLY A 24 16.26 -4.31 -17.79
C GLY A 24 15.83 -2.85 -17.90
N ALA A 25 15.32 -2.43 -19.07
CA ALA A 25 14.81 -1.07 -19.28
C ALA A 25 13.60 -0.76 -18.40
N VAL A 26 12.65 -1.69 -18.29
CA VAL A 26 11.49 -1.57 -17.39
C VAL A 26 11.94 -1.52 -15.93
N GLY A 27 12.92 -2.34 -15.55
CA GLY A 27 13.51 -2.31 -14.21
C GLY A 27 14.18 -0.96 -13.90
N LEU A 28 14.94 -0.39 -14.83
CA LEU A 28 15.53 0.93 -14.68
C LEU A 28 14.48 2.04 -14.57
N TYR A 29 13.41 1.95 -15.35
CA TYR A 29 12.28 2.86 -15.24
C TYR A 29 11.63 2.74 -13.85
N ALA A 30 11.34 1.52 -13.39
CA ALA A 30 10.75 1.27 -12.08
C ALA A 30 11.63 1.83 -10.94
N VAL A 31 12.92 1.51 -10.92
CA VAL A 31 13.86 2.02 -9.89
C VAL A 31 13.85 3.55 -9.80
N LYS A 32 13.70 4.25 -10.93
CA LYS A 32 13.65 5.72 -10.97
C LYS A 32 12.30 6.31 -10.56
N HIS A 33 11.20 5.58 -10.73
CA HIS A 33 9.83 6.09 -10.54
C HIS A 33 9.11 5.48 -9.34
N THR A 34 9.68 4.47 -8.69
CA THR A 34 9.15 3.94 -7.44
C THR A 34 9.30 5.01 -6.36
N PRO A 35 8.22 5.43 -5.69
CA PRO A 35 8.31 6.37 -4.59
C PRO A 35 9.14 5.75 -3.46
N VAL A 36 10.03 6.54 -2.89
CA VAL A 36 10.91 6.12 -1.79
C VAL A 36 10.60 6.98 -0.58
N ASP A 37 10.23 6.33 0.51
CA ASP A 37 10.11 6.95 1.82
C ASP A 37 11.34 6.65 2.67
N ALA A 38 11.69 7.58 3.56
CA ALA A 38 12.89 7.47 4.40
C ALA A 38 12.77 6.36 5.46
N ILE A 39 11.54 6.04 5.87
CA ILE A 39 11.20 5.02 6.87
C ILE A 39 9.94 4.29 6.43
N PRO A 40 9.74 3.02 6.83
CA PRO A 40 8.46 2.35 6.64
C PRO A 40 7.38 3.03 7.49
N ASP A 41 6.13 3.03 7.00
CA ASP A 41 4.99 3.43 7.82
C ASP A 41 4.76 2.38 8.92
N LEU A 42 4.79 2.83 10.16
CA LEU A 42 4.61 2.02 11.36
C LEU A 42 3.32 2.38 12.12
N SER A 43 2.50 3.25 11.54
CA SER A 43 1.29 3.76 12.18
C SER A 43 0.18 2.70 12.13
N ASP A 44 -0.60 2.59 13.20
CA ASP A 44 -1.82 1.79 13.18
C ASP A 44 -2.85 2.43 12.23
N THR A 45 -3.72 1.62 11.64
CA THR A 45 -4.83 2.13 10.82
C THR A 45 -5.88 2.77 11.72
N GLN A 46 -5.88 4.11 11.81
CA GLN A 46 -6.79 4.87 12.65
C GLN A 46 -7.84 5.63 11.83
N VAL A 47 -9.10 5.56 12.26
CA VAL A 47 -10.19 6.39 11.72
C VAL A 47 -10.64 7.38 12.79
N ILE A 48 -10.55 8.67 12.50
CA ILE A 48 -10.91 9.74 13.44
C ILE A 48 -12.34 10.21 13.13
N VAL A 49 -13.22 10.12 14.12
CA VAL A 49 -14.60 10.65 14.05
C VAL A 49 -14.66 11.95 14.83
N ARG A 50 -15.03 13.04 14.18
CA ARG A 50 -15.22 14.36 14.81
C ARG A 50 -16.69 14.74 14.75
N ALA A 51 -17.28 14.99 15.92
CA ALA A 51 -18.64 15.50 16.06
C ALA A 51 -18.59 16.88 16.70
N GLU A 52 -19.17 17.89 16.03
CA GLU A 52 -19.24 19.24 16.56
C GLU A 52 -20.48 19.40 17.45
N ALA A 53 -20.28 19.93 18.65
CA ALA A 53 -21.33 20.11 19.66
C ALA A 53 -21.29 21.54 20.25
N PRO A 54 -21.61 22.58 19.46
CA PRO A 54 -21.49 23.96 19.90
C PRO A 54 -22.49 24.29 21.01
N GLY A 55 -22.00 24.94 22.08
CA GLY A 55 -22.84 25.42 23.18
C GLY A 55 -23.28 24.35 24.18
N LEU A 56 -22.90 23.07 23.98
CA LEU A 56 -23.12 22.02 24.96
C LEU A 56 -22.00 22.01 26.00
N ALA A 57 -22.38 21.76 27.26
CA ALA A 57 -21.41 21.54 28.33
C ALA A 57 -20.67 20.20 28.10
N PRO A 58 -19.41 20.05 28.53
CA PRO A 58 -18.62 18.84 28.29
C PRO A 58 -19.29 17.53 28.74
N GLU A 59 -20.00 17.55 29.87
CA GLU A 59 -20.73 16.38 30.38
C GLU A 59 -21.85 15.93 29.43
N VAL A 60 -22.56 16.89 28.85
CA VAL A 60 -23.62 16.62 27.87
C VAL A 60 -23.03 16.07 26.56
N VAL A 61 -21.85 16.56 26.15
CA VAL A 61 -21.14 16.03 24.97
C VAL A 61 -20.69 14.59 25.21
N GLU A 62 -20.18 14.26 26.39
CA GLU A 62 -19.79 12.89 26.72
C GLU A 62 -20.99 11.94 26.66
N ASP A 63 -22.06 12.27 27.39
CA ASP A 63 -23.23 11.39 27.53
C ASP A 63 -24.01 11.22 26.23
N GLN A 64 -24.13 12.27 25.41
CA GLN A 64 -24.98 12.27 24.22
C GLN A 64 -24.22 12.02 22.93
N VAL A 65 -22.90 12.23 22.90
CA VAL A 65 -22.11 12.14 21.67
C VAL A 65 -20.99 11.12 21.81
N THR A 66 -20.02 11.34 22.70
CA THR A 66 -18.82 10.49 22.79
C THR A 66 -19.14 9.06 23.21
N TYR A 67 -19.90 8.89 24.29
CA TYR A 67 -20.22 7.58 24.84
C TYR A 67 -21.02 6.69 23.88
N PRO A 68 -22.13 7.15 23.27
CA PRO A 68 -22.85 6.33 22.30
C PRO A 68 -22.02 6.03 21.05
N LEU A 69 -21.21 6.98 20.58
CA LEU A 69 -20.33 6.76 19.42
C LEU A 69 -19.25 5.71 19.70
N THR A 70 -18.54 5.82 20.83
CA THR A 70 -17.49 4.86 21.19
C THR A 70 -18.07 3.47 21.41
N THR A 71 -19.21 3.36 22.09
CA THR A 71 -19.86 2.07 22.36
C THR A 71 -20.37 1.39 21.08
N ALA A 72 -20.92 2.16 20.14
CA ALA A 72 -21.34 1.64 18.84
C ALA A 72 -20.17 1.14 17.99
N LEU A 73 -18.96 1.71 18.16
CA LEU A 73 -17.75 1.33 17.43
C LEU A 73 -16.96 0.19 18.11
N MET A 74 -17.33 -0.20 19.33
CA MET A 74 -16.72 -1.32 20.06
C MET A 74 -17.43 -2.67 19.80
N ALA A 75 -18.56 -2.68 19.08
CA ALA A 75 -19.31 -3.87 18.69
C ALA A 75 -18.85 -4.43 17.35
#